data_AF-A0A7X7JU04-F1
#
_entry.id   AF-A0A7X7JU04-F1
#
_cell.length_a   1.000
_cell.length_b   1.000
_cell.length_c   1.000
_cell.angle_alpha   90.00
_cell.angle_beta   90.00
_cell.angle_gamma   90.00
#
_symmetry.space_group_name_H-M   'P 1'
#
loop_
_entity.id
_entity.type
_entity.pdbx_description
1 polymer ?
#
loop_
_entity_poly.entity_id
_entity_poly.type
_entity_poly.pdbx_seq_one_letter_code
_entity_poly.pdbx_strand_id
1 'polypeptide(L)'
;FFLEHCHLTADVLHAARGYVEPELEDREIPLTPQVLNRLIEVMADAQVGDTSLVDLYANKGTADPVMIAFTLEARDFERNTLLPDTWVIVTDDKAVTAAAGCFGLDVISSSEFRQLFP
;
A
#
# COMPACT_ATOMS: atom_id res chain seq x y z
N PHE A 1 13.45 -11.31 6.01
CA PHE A 1 12.26 -10.46 6.24
C PHE A 1 11.64 -9.95 4.96
N PHE A 2 12.25 -9.01 4.21
CA PHE A 2 11.57 -8.37 3.06
C PHE A 2 10.98 -9.39 2.06
N LEU A 3 11.79 -10.34 1.59
CA LEU A 3 11.34 -11.35 0.62
C LEU A 3 10.30 -12.33 1.18
N GLU A 4 10.15 -12.42 2.50
CA GLU A 4 9.27 -13.38 3.17
C GLU A 4 7.94 -12.76 3.62
N HIS A 5 7.95 -11.46 3.95
CA HIS A 5 6.84 -10.79 4.63
C HIS A 5 6.42 -9.46 3.99
N CYS A 6 7.14 -8.96 2.99
CA CYS A 6 6.74 -7.76 2.27
C CYS A 6 6.04 -8.10 0.95
N HIS A 7 5.12 -7.21 0.60
CA HIS A 7 4.22 -7.36 -0.53
C HIS A 7 4.18 -6.06 -1.33
N LEU A 8 4.02 -6.19 -2.65
CA LEU A 8 4.05 -5.06 -3.59
C LEU A 8 2.81 -5.10 -4.48
N THR A 9 2.18 -3.96 -4.74
CA THR A 9 1.12 -3.91 -5.76
C THR A 9 1.72 -3.99 -7.16
N ALA A 10 0.92 -4.46 -8.12
CA ALA A 10 1.31 -4.47 -9.55
C ALA A 10 1.76 -3.08 -10.02
N ASP A 11 1.10 -2.01 -9.56
CA ASP A 11 1.45 -0.63 -9.89
C ASP A 11 2.82 -0.21 -9.33
N VAL A 12 3.15 -0.62 -8.09
CA VAL A 12 4.49 -0.38 -7.51
C VAL A 12 5.56 -1.10 -8.32
N LEU A 13 5.35 -2.37 -8.66
CA LEU A 13 6.26 -3.14 -9.50
C LEU A 13 6.43 -2.50 -10.89
N HIS A 14 5.32 -2.07 -11.50
CA HIS A 14 5.35 -1.40 -12.80
C HIS A 14 6.14 -0.08 -12.76
N ALA A 15 5.95 0.73 -11.72
CA ALA A 15 6.67 1.99 -11.53
C ALA A 15 8.16 1.74 -11.26
N ALA A 16 8.48 0.68 -10.53
CA ALA A 16 9.85 0.35 -10.15
C ALA A 16 10.61 -0.48 -11.19
N ARG A 17 9.98 -0.99 -12.27
CA ARG A 17 10.54 -1.98 -13.24
C ARG A 17 11.98 -1.75 -13.77
N GLY A 18 12.50 -0.53 -13.69
CA GLY A 18 13.89 -0.21 -14.04
C GLY A 18 14.90 -0.35 -12.90
N TYR A 19 14.43 -0.69 -11.70
CA TYR A 19 15.15 -0.65 -10.43
C TYR A 19 14.87 -1.89 -9.54
N VAL A 20 13.85 -2.69 -9.85
CA VAL A 20 13.55 -3.95 -9.12
C VAL A 20 14.25 -5.15 -9.75
N GLU A 21 14.71 -6.04 -8.86
CA GLU A 21 15.22 -7.36 -9.18
C GLU A 21 14.06 -8.32 -9.54
N PRO A 22 14.25 -9.31 -10.43
CA PRO A 22 13.19 -10.22 -10.85
C PRO A 22 12.53 -11.00 -9.70
N GLU A 23 13.27 -11.28 -8.62
CA GLU A 23 12.72 -11.99 -7.45
C GLU A 23 11.59 -11.23 -6.74
N LEU A 24 11.44 -9.93 -7.01
CA LEU A 24 10.39 -9.08 -6.44
C LEU A 24 9.05 -9.25 -7.15
N GLU A 25 9.01 -9.78 -8.37
CA GLU A 25 7.77 -10.08 -9.09
C GLU A 25 6.92 -11.10 -8.33
N ASP A 26 7.56 -12.07 -7.66
CA ASP A 26 6.87 -13.06 -6.83
C ASP A 26 6.24 -12.46 -5.57
N ARG A 27 6.48 -11.17 -5.27
CA ARG A 27 5.91 -10.45 -4.13
C ARG A 27 4.65 -9.66 -4.51
N GLU A 28 4.23 -9.75 -5.77
CA GLU A 28 3.00 -9.10 -6.23
C GLU A 28 1.78 -9.60 -5.44
N ILE A 29 1.00 -8.66 -4.92
CA ILE A 29 -0.32 -8.95 -4.34
C ILE A 29 -1.41 -8.84 -5.39
N PRO A 30 -2.32 -9.83 -5.47
CA PRO A 30 -3.37 -9.84 -6.48
C PRO A 30 -4.44 -8.79 -6.16
N LEU A 31 -4.91 -8.11 -7.22
CA LEU A 31 -6.11 -7.28 -7.16
C LEU A 31 -7.36 -8.17 -7.08
N THR A 32 -7.96 -8.25 -5.90
CA THR A 32 -9.21 -8.97 -5.67
C THR A 32 -10.42 -8.02 -5.72
N PRO A 33 -11.65 -8.53 -5.96
CA PRO A 33 -12.86 -7.71 -5.88
C PRO A 33 -13.03 -6.97 -4.55
N GLN A 34 -12.58 -7.57 -3.44
CA GLN A 34 -12.61 -6.97 -2.11
C GLN A 34 -11.68 -5.77 -2.01
N VAL A 35 -10.45 -5.90 -2.53
CA VAL A 35 -9.49 -4.79 -2.61
C VAL A 35 -10.06 -3.66 -3.49
N LEU A 36 -10.73 -3.99 -4.59
CA LEU A 36 -11.38 -2.97 -5.43
C LEU A 36 -12.54 -2.25 -4.71
N ASN A 37 -13.30 -2.94 -3.87
CA ASN A 37 -14.31 -2.27 -3.04
C ASN A 37 -13.66 -1.31 -2.03
N ARG A 38 -12.55 -1.72 -1.39
CA ARG A 38 -11.76 -0.82 -0.52
C ARG A 38 -11.18 0.35 -1.29
N LEU A 39 -10.76 0.15 -2.53
CA LEU A 39 -10.27 1.23 -3.36
C LEU A 39 -11.34 2.31 -3.59
N ILE A 40 -12.61 1.93 -3.76
CA ILE A 40 -13.72 2.88 -3.84
C ILE A 40 -13.82 3.69 -2.54
N GLU A 41 -13.69 3.05 -1.37
CA GLU A 41 -13.70 3.73 -0.07
C GLU A 41 -12.52 4.71 0.06
N VAL A 42 -11.31 4.29 -0.29
CA VAL A 42 -10.10 5.12 -0.26
C VAL A 42 -10.23 6.33 -1.18
N MET A 43 -10.70 6.12 -2.41
CA MET A 43 -10.86 7.20 -3.39
C MET A 43 -12.04 8.13 -3.07
N ALA A 44 -13.03 7.68 -2.29
CA ALA A 44 -14.13 8.53 -1.83
C ALA A 44 -13.72 9.54 -0.76
N ASP A 45 -12.67 9.23 0.02
CA ASP A 45 -12.09 10.15 1.01
C ASP A 45 -11.15 11.19 0.37
N ALA A 46 -10.62 10.90 -0.81
CA ALA A 46 -9.76 11.83 -1.55
C ALA A 46 -10.54 13.11 -1.93
N GLN A 47 -10.02 14.27 -1.51
CA GLN A 47 -10.65 15.55 -1.81
C GLN A 47 -10.58 15.86 -3.31
N VAL A 48 -11.72 16.22 -3.92
CA VAL A 48 -11.78 16.64 -5.32
C VAL A 48 -10.83 17.81 -5.56
N GLY A 49 -9.85 17.60 -6.45
CA GLY A 49 -8.83 18.60 -6.80
C GLY A 49 -7.52 18.50 -6.02
N ASP A 50 -7.44 17.64 -5.00
CA ASP A 50 -6.18 17.26 -4.39
C ASP A 50 -5.53 16.15 -5.22
N THR A 51 -4.37 16.46 -5.81
CA THR A 51 -3.59 15.53 -6.64
C THR A 51 -2.38 14.96 -5.91
N SER A 52 -2.27 15.18 -4.59
CA SER A 52 -1.11 14.74 -3.81
C SER A 52 -1.02 13.22 -3.68
N LEU A 53 -2.16 12.55 -3.48
CA LEU A 53 -2.24 11.08 -3.41
C LEU A 53 -2.30 10.44 -4.80
N VAL A 54 -3.09 11.00 -5.70
CA VAL A 54 -3.20 10.54 -7.10
C VAL A 54 -3.30 11.74 -8.01
N ASP A 55 -2.37 11.85 -8.93
CA ASP A 55 -2.46 12.82 -10.03
C ASP A 55 -2.90 12.10 -11.30
N LEU A 56 -4.23 12.07 -11.52
CA LEU A 56 -4.82 11.49 -12.72
C LEU A 56 -4.45 12.28 -13.99
N TYR A 57 -4.09 13.56 -13.88
CA TYR A 57 -3.69 14.38 -15.02
C TYR A 57 -2.26 14.09 -15.45
N ALA A 58 -1.38 13.78 -14.50
CA ALA A 58 0.00 13.39 -14.77
C ALA A 58 0.22 11.87 -14.85
N ASN A 59 -0.83 11.07 -14.62
CA ASN A 59 -0.77 9.61 -14.50
C ASN A 59 0.26 9.16 -13.44
N LYS A 60 0.16 9.72 -12.23
CA LYS A 60 1.06 9.44 -11.09
C LYS A 60 0.29 9.09 -9.83
N GLY A 61 0.93 8.32 -8.95
CA GLY A 61 0.38 7.95 -7.64
C GLY A 61 -0.72 6.88 -7.70
N THR A 62 -1.00 6.27 -8.86
CA THR A 62 -2.06 5.25 -8.99
C THR A 62 -1.82 4.02 -8.10
N ALA A 63 -0.57 3.76 -7.77
CA ALA A 63 -0.17 2.68 -6.87
C ALA A 63 -0.59 2.90 -5.42
N ASP A 64 -0.66 4.16 -4.99
CA ASP A 64 -0.76 4.51 -3.58
C ASP A 64 -2.14 4.19 -2.98
N PRO A 65 -3.27 4.54 -3.63
CA PRO A 65 -4.59 4.13 -3.15
C PRO A 65 -4.78 2.61 -3.14
N VAL A 66 -4.21 1.91 -4.11
CA VAL A 66 -4.31 0.44 -4.20
C VAL A 66 -3.60 -0.22 -3.03
N MET A 67 -2.41 0.28 -2.66
CA MET A 67 -1.66 -0.19 -1.50
C MET A 67 -2.43 0.06 -0.19
N ILE A 68 -3.04 1.24 -0.03
CA ILE A 68 -3.88 1.57 1.13
C ILE A 68 -5.10 0.64 1.18
N ALA A 69 -5.81 0.47 0.06
CA ALA A 69 -6.98 -0.38 -0.05
C ALA A 69 -6.68 -1.84 0.29
N PHE A 70 -5.55 -2.37 -0.21
CA PHE A 70 -5.10 -3.71 0.11
C PHE A 70 -4.81 -3.86 1.60
N THR A 71 -4.05 -2.93 2.19
CA THR A 71 -3.68 -2.98 3.62
C THR A 71 -4.94 -2.93 4.49
N LEU A 72 -5.92 -2.12 4.12
CA LEU A 72 -7.21 -2.03 4.79
C LEU A 72 -7.96 -3.36 4.77
N GLU A 73 -8.04 -4.00 3.60
CA GLU A 73 -8.67 -5.31 3.46
C GLU A 73 -7.93 -6.39 4.25
N ALA A 74 -6.60 -6.43 4.16
CA ALA A 74 -5.77 -7.39 4.88
C ALA A 74 -5.93 -7.25 6.40
N ARG A 75 -5.91 -6.02 6.93
CA ARG A 75 -6.16 -5.76 8.36
C ARG A 75 -7.53 -6.25 8.80
N ASP A 76 -8.58 -6.00 8.01
CA ASP A 76 -9.93 -6.41 8.36
C ASP A 76 -10.13 -7.93 8.21
N PHE A 77 -9.44 -8.56 7.27
CA PHE A 77 -9.36 -10.02 7.19
C PHE A 77 -8.70 -10.61 8.44
N GLU A 78 -7.53 -10.10 8.83
CA GLU A 78 -6.78 -10.58 10.00
C GLU A 78 -7.55 -10.43 11.31
N ARG A 79 -8.36 -9.37 11.47
CA ARG A 79 -9.24 -9.22 12.65
C ARG A 79 -10.20 -10.39 12.89
N ASN A 80 -10.47 -11.19 11.86
CA ASN A 80 -11.34 -12.36 11.94
C ASN A 80 -10.57 -13.68 12.12
N THR A 81 -9.24 -13.64 12.27
CA THR A 81 -8.41 -14.83 12.48
C THR A 81 -8.06 -15.01 13.96
N LEU A 82 -7.69 -16.24 14.35
CA LEU A 82 -7.31 -16.55 15.73
C LEU A 82 -5.88 -16.07 16.08
N LEU A 83 -5.05 -15.87 15.06
CA LEU A 83 -3.65 -15.46 15.17
C LEU A 83 -3.40 -14.39 14.10
N PRO A 84 -3.84 -13.14 14.36
CA PRO A 84 -3.79 -12.09 13.37
C PRO A 84 -2.36 -11.64 13.09
N ASP A 85 -2.03 -11.55 11.81
CA ASP A 85 -0.83 -10.82 11.38
C ASP A 85 -1.08 -9.31 11.41
N THR A 86 0.00 -8.54 11.62
CA THR A 86 -0.06 -7.07 11.59
C THR A 86 0.43 -6.56 10.25
N TRP A 87 -0.42 -5.77 9.58
CA TRP A 87 -0.12 -5.15 8.30
C TRP A 87 0.25 -3.67 8.49
N VAL A 88 1.40 -3.28 7.95
CA VAL A 88 1.96 -1.92 8.05
C VAL A 88 2.37 -1.46 6.66
N ILE A 89 2.09 -0.20 6.32
CA ILE A 89 2.57 0.41 5.08
C ILE A 89 3.98 0.95 5.31
N VAL A 90 4.92 0.60 4.44
CA VAL A 90 6.28 1.17 4.44
C VAL A 90 6.35 2.22 3.35
N THR A 91 6.42 3.50 3.72
CA THR A 91 6.54 4.60 2.76
C THR A 91 7.17 5.84 3.39
N ASP A 92 7.92 6.59 2.59
CA ASP A 92 8.41 7.92 2.97
C ASP A 92 7.51 9.03 2.37
N ASP A 93 6.46 8.66 1.64
CA ASP A 93 5.52 9.61 1.04
C ASP A 93 4.50 10.12 2.07
N LYS A 94 4.44 11.45 2.20
CA LYS A 94 3.57 12.13 3.17
C LYS A 94 2.10 12.08 2.79
N ALA A 95 1.77 12.10 1.49
CA ALA A 95 0.39 12.01 1.03
C ALA A 95 -0.16 10.62 1.34
N VAL A 96 0.63 9.58 1.07
CA VAL A 96 0.28 8.19 1.43
C VAL A 96 0.14 8.03 2.93
N THR A 97 1.08 8.58 3.72
CA THR A 97 1.02 8.54 5.19
C THR A 97 -0.25 9.21 5.72
N ALA A 98 -0.59 10.39 5.21
CA ALA A 98 -1.79 11.12 5.62
C ALA A 98 -3.06 10.36 5.26
N ALA A 99 -3.16 9.86 4.02
CA ALA A 99 -4.31 9.10 3.54
C ALA A 99 -4.50 7.80 4.33
N ALA A 100 -3.43 7.03 4.54
CA ALA A 100 -3.45 5.83 5.37
C ALA A 100 -3.90 6.12 6.82
N GLY A 101 -3.46 7.26 7.37
CA GLY A 101 -3.87 7.75 8.68
C GLY A 101 -5.38 7.99 8.80
N CYS A 102 -6.05 8.47 7.75
CA CYS A 102 -7.52 8.63 7.74
C CYS A 102 -8.26 7.30 7.97
N PHE A 103 -7.67 6.17 7.55
CA PHE A 103 -8.21 4.83 7.74
C PHE A 103 -7.70 4.11 9.00
N GLY A 104 -6.88 4.79 9.81
CA GLY A 104 -6.25 4.22 11.00
C GLY A 104 -5.30 3.07 10.69
N LEU A 105 -4.60 3.15 9.56
CA LEU A 105 -3.55 2.19 9.19
C LEU A 105 -2.21 2.64 9.76
N ASP A 106 -1.41 1.66 10.18
CA ASP A 106 -0.05 1.91 10.65
C ASP A 106 0.89 2.13 9.46
N VAL A 107 1.75 3.13 9.60
CA VAL A 107 2.74 3.52 8.57
C VAL A 107 4.09 3.71 9.24
N ILE A 108 5.14 3.18 8.61
CA ILE A 108 6.54 3.42 9.02
C ILE A 108 7.37 3.90 7.83
N SER A 109 8.41 4.67 8.12
CA SER A 109 9.39 5.11 7.12
C SER A 109 10.29 3.97 6.66
N SER A 110 10.92 4.14 5.50
CA SER A 110 11.94 3.19 5.02
C SER A 110 13.12 3.08 5.99
N SER A 111 13.43 4.18 6.69
CA SER A 111 14.50 4.23 7.68
C SER A 111 14.18 3.44 8.95
N GLU A 112 12.95 3.51 9.44
CA GLU A 112 12.48 2.74 10.59
C GLU A 112 12.38 1.26 10.23
N PHE A 113 11.84 0.94 9.04
CA PHE A 113 11.78 -0.43 8.55
C PHE A 113 13.15 -1.10 8.57
N ARG A 114 14.20 -0.44 8.06
CA ARG A 114 15.58 -0.97 8.07
C ARG A 114 16.18 -1.12 9.47
N GLN A 115 15.74 -0.32 10.44
CA GLN A 115 16.19 -0.44 11.83
C GLN A 115 15.50 -1.63 12.53
N LEU A 116 14.22 -1.87 12.23
CA LEU A 116 13.45 -2.97 12.77
C LEU A 116 13.84 -4.32 12.14
N PHE A 117 14.16 -4.31 10.85
CA PHE A 117 14.47 -5.50 10.05
C PHE A 117 15.78 -5.30 9.27
N PRO A 118 16.94 -5.43 9.94
CA PRO A 118 18.26 -5.29 9.31
C PRO A 118 18.58 -6.41 8.33
#